data_AF-A0A9J6CZ54-F1
#
_entry.id   AF-A0A9J6CZ54-F1
#
_cell.length_a   1.000
_cell.length_b   1.000
_cell.length_c   1.000
_cell.angle_alpha   90.00
_cell.angle_beta   90.00
_cell.angle_gamma   90.00
#
_symmetry.space_group_name_H-M   'P 1'
#
loop_
_entity.id
_entity.type
_entity.pdbx_description
1 polymer ?
#
loop_
_entity_poly.entity_id
_entity_poly.type
_entity_poly.pdbx_seq_one_letter_code
_entity_poly.pdbx_strand_id
1 'polypeptide(L)'
;MIGAAHDFAWWDDGVAVAATFSEFKYLALKRFDTEPLIFKTERFSNAKQEADEEVRSFASRLRILGITTLASSDSQDPVKASLRHEILAEQLRSHFLLGLRDLLRRFVFPRDSKTFDEAIAITVKEEQIEKVSRSHSLPIQCVEEDTDVHEMHSRLDRLEKLVESLAVRKKVTQNWQEFPRQLPYPGGCSNCGRFGHIRRECHRYRR
;
A
#
# COMPACT_ATOMS: atom_id res chain seq x y z
N MET A 1 17.19 28.84 33.49
CA MET A 1 17.30 27.37 33.58
C MET A 1 18.75 27.04 33.81
N ILE A 2 19.05 26.38 34.92
CA ILE A 2 20.37 25.80 35.17
C ILE A 2 20.48 24.56 34.25
N GLY A 3 21.62 24.38 33.58
CA GLY A 3 21.79 23.36 32.52
C GLY A 3 22.24 21.99 33.05
N ALA A 4 22.08 20.94 32.25
CA ALA A 4 22.41 19.55 32.62
C ALA A 4 23.86 19.34 33.11
N ALA A 5 24.80 20.19 32.69
CA ALA A 5 26.18 20.16 33.18
C ALA A 5 26.31 20.64 34.64
N HIS A 6 25.50 21.60 35.05
CA HIS A 6 25.46 22.05 36.44
C HIS A 6 24.76 20.99 37.30
N ASP A 7 23.66 20.40 36.83
CA ASP A 7 22.98 19.34 37.56
C ASP A 7 23.92 18.15 37.79
N PHE A 8 24.70 17.77 36.78
CA PHE A 8 25.73 16.75 36.91
C PHE A 8 26.83 17.13 37.93
N ALA A 9 27.31 18.38 37.91
CA ALA A 9 28.40 18.79 38.78
C ALA A 9 28.01 18.89 40.27
N TRP A 10 26.73 19.18 40.57
CA TRP A 10 26.30 19.54 41.92
C TRP A 10 25.26 18.60 42.54
N TRP A 11 24.56 17.81 41.74
CA TRP A 11 23.42 16.99 42.19
C TRP A 11 23.56 15.51 41.84
N ASP A 12 24.60 15.12 41.09
CA ASP A 12 24.86 13.72 40.76
C ASP A 12 25.66 13.05 41.88
N ASP A 13 25.05 12.07 42.55
CA ASP A 13 25.65 11.31 43.64
C ASP A 13 26.97 10.63 43.24
N GLY A 14 27.12 10.26 41.96
CA GLY A 14 28.34 9.64 41.45
C GLY A 14 29.50 10.61 41.35
N VAL A 15 29.21 11.90 41.13
CA VAL A 15 30.20 12.98 41.06
C VAL A 15 30.56 13.49 42.45
N ALA A 16 29.61 13.48 43.38
CA ALA A 16 29.83 13.86 44.78
C ALA A 16 30.88 12.98 45.48
N VAL A 17 31.10 11.75 44.99
CA VAL A 17 32.11 10.81 45.49
C VAL A 17 33.52 11.09 44.94
N ALA A 18 33.66 11.90 43.88
CA ALA A 18 34.96 12.22 43.30
C ALA A 18 35.77 13.13 44.23
N ALA A 19 36.85 12.60 44.81
CA ALA A 19 37.70 13.35 45.73
C ALA A 19 38.73 14.22 44.99
N THR A 20 39.04 13.87 43.74
CA THR A 20 40.05 14.56 42.94
C THR A 20 39.46 15.15 41.65
N PHE A 21 40.08 16.22 41.16
CA PHE A 21 39.71 16.81 39.88
C PHE A 21 39.88 15.83 38.71
N SER A 22 40.85 14.92 38.79
CA SER A 22 41.08 13.89 37.76
C SER A 22 39.92 12.90 37.65
N GLU A 23 39.38 12.45 38.79
CA GLU A 23 38.19 11.58 38.84
C GLU A 23 36.95 12.30 38.33
N PHE A 24 36.74 13.54 38.77
CA PHE A 24 35.67 14.41 38.26
C PHE A 24 35.76 14.56 36.74
N LYS A 25 36.96 14.89 36.22
CA LYS A 25 37.20 15.06 34.79
C LYS A 25 36.90 13.77 34.03
N TYR A 26 37.33 12.61 34.54
CA TYR A 26 37.03 11.33 33.93
C TYR A 26 35.51 11.06 33.88
N LEU A 27 34.79 11.29 34.98
CA LEU A 27 33.34 11.12 35.02
C LEU A 27 32.62 12.09 34.09
N ALA A 28 33.07 13.35 34.02
CA ALA A 28 32.52 14.36 33.12
C ALA A 28 32.73 13.98 31.65
N LEU A 29 33.94 13.56 31.26
CA LEU A 29 34.21 13.08 29.90
C LEU A 29 33.38 11.83 29.59
N LYS A 30 33.29 10.87 30.52
CA LYS A 30 32.44 9.68 30.34
C LYS A 30 30.96 10.04 30.12
N ARG A 31 30.45 11.06 30.82
CA ARG A 31 29.06 11.53 30.74
C ARG A 31 28.78 12.33 29.46
N PHE A 32 29.69 13.23 29.08
CA PHE A 32 29.43 14.25 28.05
C PHE A 32 30.18 14.03 26.72
N ASP A 33 31.30 13.31 26.71
CA ASP A 33 31.94 12.90 25.45
C ASP A 33 31.23 11.70 24.82
N THR A 34 30.35 11.03 25.56
CA THR A 34 29.48 10.01 24.99
C THR A 34 28.22 10.64 24.40
N GLU A 35 27.88 10.22 23.19
CA GLU A 35 26.64 10.64 22.54
C GLU A 35 25.44 10.37 23.47
N PRO A 36 24.58 11.37 23.73
CA PRO A 36 23.42 11.21 24.60
C PRO A 36 22.55 10.03 24.18
N LEU A 37 22.02 9.29 25.17
CA LEU A 37 21.23 8.08 24.94
C LEU A 37 20.01 8.34 24.02
N ILE A 38 19.45 9.54 24.08
CA ILE A 38 18.32 9.96 23.23
C ILE A 38 18.70 9.86 21.75
N PHE A 39 19.85 10.43 21.35
CA PHE A 39 20.30 10.40 19.97
C PHE A 39 20.68 8.99 19.51
N LYS A 40 21.28 8.18 20.40
CA LYS A 40 21.56 6.78 20.09
C LYS A 40 20.28 6.00 19.85
N THR A 41 19.28 6.17 20.72
CA THR A 41 17.96 5.54 20.61
C THR A 41 17.27 5.96 19.33
N GLU A 42 17.29 7.25 19.00
CA GLU A 42 16.71 7.79 17.76
C GLU A 42 17.40 7.22 16.52
N ARG A 43 18.74 7.13 16.52
CA ARG A 43 19.49 6.52 15.41
C ARG A 43 19.14 5.04 15.25
N PHE A 44 18.94 4.32 16.35
CA PHE A 44 18.51 2.93 16.32
C PHE A 44 17.08 2.78 15.81
N SER A 45 16.13 3.58 16.32
CA SER A 45 14.72 3.49 15.92
C SER A 45 14.49 3.88 14.46
N ASN A 46 15.29 4.82 13.95
CA ASN A 46 15.18 5.33 12.58
C ASN A 46 16.12 4.63 11.60
N ALA A 47 16.82 3.58 12.02
CA ALA A 47 17.72 2.83 11.15
C ALA A 47 16.94 2.15 10.01
N LYS A 48 17.27 2.52 8.77
CA LYS A 48 16.74 1.92 7.54
C LYS A 48 17.87 1.34 6.70
N GLN A 49 17.56 0.34 5.90
CA GLN A 49 18.47 -0.21 4.90
C GLN A 49 18.65 0.82 3.77
N GLU A 50 19.91 1.17 3.48
CA GLU A 50 20.22 2.09 2.38
C GLU A 50 19.97 1.44 1.00
N ALA A 51 19.83 2.26 -0.05
CA ALA A 51 19.48 1.78 -1.38
C ALA A 51 20.46 0.72 -1.93
N ASP A 52 21.75 0.92 -1.71
CA ASP A 52 22.84 0.05 -2.19
C ASP A 52 23.45 -0.82 -1.09
N GLU A 53 22.84 -0.83 0.09
CA GLU A 53 23.33 -1.63 1.22
C GLU A 53 22.78 -3.04 1.18
N GLU A 54 23.69 -4.02 1.27
CA GLU A 54 23.32 -5.43 1.39
C GLU A 54 22.61 -5.71 2.71
N VAL A 55 21.66 -6.64 2.67
CA VAL A 55 20.88 -7.05 3.86
C VAL A 55 21.77 -7.44 5.05
N ARG A 56 22.89 -8.12 4.79
CA ARG A 56 23.84 -8.54 5.85
C ARG A 56 24.57 -7.36 6.48
N SER A 57 24.95 -6.37 5.67
CA SER A 57 25.59 -5.15 6.14
C SER A 57 24.63 -4.33 7.00
N PHE A 58 23.37 -4.20 6.54
CA PHE A 58 22.31 -3.56 7.32
C PHE A 58 22.08 -4.26 8.67
N ALA A 59 21.96 -5.60 8.66
CA ALA A 59 21.76 -6.37 9.89
C ALA A 59 22.93 -6.21 10.88
N SER A 60 24.17 -6.22 10.39
CA SER A 60 25.37 -6.00 11.22
C SER A 60 25.37 -4.59 11.81
N ARG A 61 25.05 -3.57 11.01
CA ARG A 61 24.95 -2.18 11.48
C ARG A 61 23.87 -2.02 12.54
N LEU A 62 22.70 -2.63 12.33
CA LEU A 62 21.59 -2.59 13.29
C LEU A 62 21.95 -3.31 14.60
N ARG A 63 22.65 -4.45 14.53
CA ARG A 63 23.18 -5.15 15.72
C ARG A 63 24.10 -4.26 16.54
N ILE A 64 25.05 -3.60 15.88
CA ILE A 64 26.00 -2.71 16.55
C ILE A 64 25.23 -1.58 17.23
N LEU A 65 24.30 -0.94 16.52
CA LEU A 65 23.47 0.12 17.08
C LEU A 65 22.68 -0.39 18.29
N GLY A 66 21.99 -1.52 18.19
CA GLY A 66 21.20 -2.12 19.27
C GLY A 66 22.04 -2.47 20.51
N ILE A 67 23.24 -3.01 20.33
CA ILE A 67 24.15 -3.30 21.45
C ILE A 67 24.60 -1.98 22.11
N THR A 68 24.98 -0.98 21.31
CA THR A 68 25.44 0.31 21.85
C THR A 68 24.35 1.13 22.56
N THR A 69 23.08 0.91 22.22
CA THR A 69 21.93 1.60 22.82
C THR A 69 21.34 0.85 24.00
N LEU A 70 21.12 -0.47 23.85
CA LEU A 70 20.31 -1.25 24.78
C LEU A 70 21.13 -2.09 25.76
N ALA A 71 22.38 -2.46 25.41
CA ALA A 71 23.21 -3.31 26.25
C ALA A 71 23.98 -2.56 27.35
N SER A 72 23.76 -1.25 27.51
CA SER A 72 24.59 -0.38 28.38
C SER A 72 24.39 -0.57 29.90
N SER A 73 23.79 -1.66 30.37
CA SER A 73 23.63 -1.89 31.80
C SER A 73 24.11 -3.29 32.19
N ASP A 74 25.25 -3.34 32.88
CA ASP A 74 25.76 -4.55 33.53
C ASP A 74 24.87 -4.88 34.74
N SER A 75 23.77 -5.60 34.54
CA SER A 75 23.09 -6.22 35.69
C SER A 75 23.85 -7.50 36.05
N GLN A 76 24.29 -7.60 37.29
CA GLN A 76 24.91 -8.83 37.81
C GLN A 76 23.90 -9.99 38.00
N ASP A 77 22.59 -9.72 37.86
CA ASP A 77 21.53 -10.70 38.00
C ASP A 77 21.36 -11.51 36.68
N PRO A 78 21.60 -12.84 36.70
CA PRO A 78 21.54 -13.67 35.50
C PRO A 78 20.14 -13.77 34.90
N VAL A 79 19.08 -13.67 35.71
CA VAL A 79 17.69 -13.74 35.22
C VAL A 79 17.36 -12.48 34.42
N LYS A 80 17.77 -11.32 34.94
CA LYS A 80 17.60 -10.04 34.24
C LYS A 80 18.45 -9.96 32.98
N ALA A 81 19.66 -10.52 32.99
CA ALA A 81 20.50 -10.60 31.80
C ALA A 81 19.81 -11.41 30.69
N SER A 82 19.25 -12.57 31.03
CA SER A 82 18.51 -13.41 30.06
C SER A 82 17.31 -12.67 29.46
N LEU A 83 16.48 -12.04 30.30
CA LEU A 83 15.31 -11.29 29.84
C LEU A 83 15.71 -10.13 28.92
N ARG A 84 16.81 -9.43 29.23
CA ARG A 84 17.32 -8.33 28.40
C ARG A 84 17.82 -8.82 27.04
N HIS A 85 18.48 -9.97 26.98
CA HIS A 85 18.89 -10.56 25.72
C HIS A 85 17.69 -10.91 24.84
N GLU A 86 16.62 -11.43 25.44
CA GLU A 86 15.38 -11.74 24.72
C GLU A 86 14.70 -10.47 24.20
N ILE A 87 14.53 -9.45 25.04
CA ILE A 87 13.98 -8.15 24.63
C ILE A 87 14.83 -7.52 23.52
N LEU A 88 16.15 -7.55 23.65
CA LEU A 88 17.06 -7.01 22.63
C LEU A 88 16.90 -7.76 21.29
N ALA A 89 16.77 -9.09 21.32
CA ALA A 89 16.57 -9.89 20.13
C ALA A 89 15.23 -9.56 19.43
N GLU A 90 14.17 -9.38 20.20
CA GLU A 90 12.85 -8.98 19.67
C GLU A 90 12.86 -7.56 19.08
N GLN A 91 13.52 -6.61 19.76
CA GLN A 91 13.68 -5.25 19.28
C GLN A 91 14.50 -5.22 17.98
N LEU A 92 15.63 -5.92 17.93
CA LEU A 92 16.44 -6.06 16.72
C LEU A 92 15.63 -6.63 15.56
N ARG A 93 14.87 -7.70 15.80
CA ARG A 93 13.99 -8.30 14.79
C ARG A 93 12.96 -7.31 14.28
N SER A 94 12.26 -6.63 15.18
CA SER A 94 11.18 -5.71 14.80
C SER A 94 11.73 -4.52 14.00
N HIS A 95 12.80 -3.90 14.47
CA HIS A 95 13.46 -2.79 13.77
C HIS A 95 14.06 -3.21 12.44
N PHE A 96 14.60 -4.42 12.36
CA PHE A 96 15.11 -4.95 11.09
C PHE A 96 14.01 -5.06 10.05
N LEU A 97 12.90 -5.74 10.38
CA LEU A 97 11.78 -5.91 9.46
C LEU A 97 11.18 -4.56 9.03
N LEU A 98 11.04 -3.61 9.95
CA LEU A 98 10.53 -2.27 9.65
C LEU A 98 11.49 -1.43 8.81
N GLY A 99 12.81 -1.60 9.02
CA GLY A 99 13.87 -0.87 8.36
C GLY A 99 14.28 -1.45 7.00
N LEU A 100 13.80 -2.63 6.60
CA LEU A 100 14.05 -3.19 5.27
C LEU A 100 13.50 -2.31 4.15
N ARG A 101 14.14 -2.37 2.98
CA ARG A 101 13.62 -1.76 1.74
C ARG A 101 12.23 -2.32 1.41
N ASP A 102 11.35 -1.45 0.90
CA ASP A 102 9.94 -1.78 0.63
C ASP A 102 9.74 -3.04 -0.21
N LEU A 103 10.60 -3.28 -1.20
CA LEU A 103 10.54 -4.46 -2.06
C LEU A 103 10.75 -5.74 -1.26
N LEU A 104 11.84 -5.84 -0.51
CA LEU A 104 12.15 -7.00 0.33
C LEU A 104 11.14 -7.17 1.46
N ARG A 105 10.71 -6.06 2.04
CA ARG A 105 9.75 -6.02 3.14
C ARG A 105 8.45 -6.76 2.80
N ARG A 106 7.91 -6.57 1.59
CA ARG A 106 6.68 -7.22 1.13
C ARG A 106 6.77 -8.76 1.09
N PHE A 107 7.96 -9.31 0.82
CA PHE A 107 8.17 -10.75 0.71
C PHE A 107 8.52 -11.40 2.06
N VAL A 108 9.13 -10.64 2.97
CA VAL A 108 9.59 -11.17 4.27
C VAL A 108 8.48 -11.14 5.32
N PHE A 109 7.64 -10.10 5.34
CA PHE A 109 6.55 -9.97 6.32
C PHE A 109 5.61 -11.19 6.40
N PRO A 110 5.18 -11.81 5.29
CA PRO A 110 4.30 -12.98 5.32
C PRO A 110 4.93 -14.26 5.87
N ARG A 111 6.26 -14.31 6.05
CA ARG A 111 6.99 -15.54 6.42
C ARG A 111 7.16 -15.73 7.94
N ASP A 112 6.62 -14.84 8.77
CA ASP A 112 6.56 -14.93 10.24
C ASP A 112 7.84 -15.48 10.91
N SER A 113 8.96 -14.79 10.73
CA SER A 113 10.24 -15.16 11.36
C SER A 113 10.20 -15.03 12.88
N LYS A 114 10.61 -16.07 13.61
CA LYS A 114 10.61 -16.07 15.09
C LYS A 114 11.88 -15.45 15.66
N THR A 115 13.00 -15.65 14.98
CA THR A 115 14.30 -15.15 15.44
C THR A 115 14.88 -14.10 14.50
N PHE A 116 15.77 -13.27 15.02
CA PHE A 116 16.46 -12.26 14.23
C PHE A 116 17.33 -12.89 13.13
N ASP A 117 18.06 -13.96 13.43
CA ASP A 117 18.89 -14.67 12.44
C ASP A 117 18.08 -15.34 11.34
N GLU A 118 16.91 -15.90 11.68
CA GLU A 118 15.97 -16.43 10.69
C GLU A 118 15.45 -15.34 9.76
N ALA A 119 15.09 -14.17 10.31
CA ALA A 119 14.67 -13.02 9.51
C ALA A 119 15.77 -12.60 8.51
N ILE A 120 17.03 -12.55 8.95
CA ILE A 120 18.18 -12.27 8.06
C ILE A 120 18.28 -13.33 6.98
N ALA A 121 18.23 -14.61 7.34
CA ALA A 121 18.40 -15.71 6.40
C ALA A 121 17.31 -15.71 5.31
N ILE A 122 16.05 -15.45 5.68
CA ILE A 122 14.93 -15.31 4.74
C ILE A 122 15.17 -14.11 3.82
N THR A 123 15.51 -12.95 4.39
CA THR A 123 15.69 -11.71 3.63
C THR A 123 16.88 -11.79 2.66
N VAL A 124 17.97 -12.45 3.05
CA VAL A 124 19.13 -12.69 2.16
C VAL A 124 18.76 -13.54 0.96
N LYS A 125 17.91 -14.57 1.14
CA LYS A 125 17.41 -15.37 0.02
C LYS A 125 16.56 -14.52 -0.94
N GLU A 126 15.69 -13.68 -0.40
CA GLU A 126 14.87 -12.77 -1.22
C GLU A 126 15.73 -11.72 -1.96
N GLU A 127 16.77 -11.19 -1.33
CA GLU A 127 17.72 -10.28 -2.00
C GLU A 127 18.45 -10.98 -3.16
N GLN A 128 18.82 -12.25 -3.00
CA GLN A 128 19.42 -13.03 -4.08
C GLN A 128 18.44 -13.27 -5.24
N ILE A 129 17.19 -13.62 -4.93
CA ILE A 129 16.13 -13.77 -5.94
C ILE A 129 15.93 -12.45 -6.68
N GLU A 130 15.84 -11.33 -5.96
CA GLU A 130 15.71 -10.00 -6.56
C GLU A 130 16.88 -9.65 -7.47
N LYS A 131 18.13 -9.91 -7.03
CA LYS A 131 19.34 -9.68 -7.84
C LYS A 131 19.31 -10.52 -9.13
N VAL A 132 18.87 -11.78 -9.04
CA VAL A 132 18.72 -12.66 -10.21
C VAL A 132 17.60 -12.16 -11.14
N SER A 133 16.44 -11.77 -10.60
CA SER A 133 15.33 -11.24 -11.41
C SER A 133 15.69 -9.92 -12.11
N ARG A 134 16.46 -9.03 -11.47
CA ARG A 134 16.93 -7.79 -12.09
C ARG A 134 17.96 -8.03 -13.19
N SER A 135 18.88 -8.98 -12.98
CA SER A 135 19.89 -9.34 -14.00
C SER A 135 19.28 -10.11 -15.17
N HIS A 136 18.24 -10.90 -14.93
CA HIS A 136 17.41 -11.55 -15.93
C HIS A 136 16.20 -10.70 -16.29
N SER A 137 16.36 -9.38 -16.32
CA SER A 137 15.48 -8.49 -17.09
C SER A 137 15.58 -8.92 -18.55
N LEU A 138 14.91 -10.01 -18.88
CA LEU A 138 14.47 -10.31 -20.21
C LEU A 138 13.78 -9.03 -20.67
N PRO A 139 14.11 -8.48 -21.85
CA PRO A 139 13.17 -7.55 -22.45
C PRO A 139 11.84 -8.30 -22.41
N ILE A 140 10.87 -7.76 -21.69
CA ILE A 140 9.50 -8.12 -21.94
C ILE A 140 9.34 -7.70 -23.39
N GLN A 141 9.58 -8.65 -24.30
CA GLN A 141 8.98 -8.62 -25.62
C GLN A 141 7.51 -8.59 -25.25
N CYS A 142 6.95 -7.39 -25.17
CA CYS A 142 5.57 -7.20 -25.50
C CYS A 142 5.46 -7.92 -26.84
N VAL A 143 4.97 -9.15 -26.82
CA VAL A 143 4.55 -9.81 -28.05
C VAL A 143 3.66 -8.76 -28.69
N GLU A 144 4.00 -8.36 -29.92
CA GLU A 144 3.21 -7.43 -30.70
C GLU A 144 1.83 -8.05 -30.92
N GLU A 145 0.97 -8.02 -29.90
CA GLU A 145 -0.44 -8.42 -29.95
C GLU A 145 -1.28 -7.33 -30.65
N ASP A 146 -0.64 -6.32 -31.24
CA ASP A 146 -1.31 -5.23 -31.93
C ASP A 146 -2.11 -5.72 -33.15
N THR A 147 -1.68 -6.78 -33.84
CA THR A 147 -2.46 -7.30 -34.98
C THR A 147 -3.74 -7.99 -34.54
N ASP A 148 -3.66 -8.82 -33.50
CA ASP A 148 -4.79 -9.63 -33.04
C ASP A 148 -5.80 -8.78 -32.26
N VAL A 149 -5.31 -7.81 -31.49
CA VAL A 149 -6.15 -6.83 -30.78
C VAL A 149 -6.82 -5.88 -31.78
N HIS A 150 -6.12 -5.45 -32.84
CA HIS A 150 -6.72 -4.62 -33.89
C HIS A 150 -7.75 -5.39 -34.74
N GLU A 151 -7.51 -6.68 -35.01
CA GLU A 151 -8.48 -7.55 -35.67
C GLU A 151 -9.71 -7.78 -34.78
N MET A 152 -9.51 -8.02 -33.47
CA MET A 152 -10.58 -8.14 -32.48
C MET A 152 -11.43 -6.86 -32.39
N HIS A 153 -10.80 -5.68 -32.30
CA HIS A 153 -11.50 -4.39 -32.34
C HIS A 153 -12.27 -4.19 -33.65
N SER A 154 -11.66 -4.53 -34.79
CA SER A 154 -12.32 -4.43 -36.10
C SER A 154 -13.53 -5.37 -36.22
N ARG A 155 -13.49 -6.54 -35.58
CA ARG A 155 -14.62 -7.49 -35.53
C ARG A 155 -15.73 -7.00 -34.60
N LEU A 156 -15.37 -6.41 -33.46
CA LEU A 156 -16.33 -5.80 -32.53
C LEU A 156 -17.08 -4.62 -33.18
N ASP A 157 -16.38 -3.72 -33.87
CA ASP A 157 -16.99 -2.60 -34.60
C ASP A 157 -17.99 -3.06 -35.68
N ARG A 158 -17.68 -4.16 -36.38
CA ARG A 158 -18.59 -4.76 -37.37
C ARG A 158 -19.83 -5.35 -36.71
N LEU A 159 -19.67 -6.00 -35.56
CA LEU A 159 -20.79 -6.56 -34.80
C LEU A 159 -21.69 -5.47 -34.25
N GLU A 160 -21.12 -4.37 -33.75
CA GLU A 160 -21.89 -3.22 -33.25
C GLU A 160 -22.75 -2.58 -34.35
N LYS A 161 -22.18 -2.34 -35.53
CA LYS A 161 -22.93 -1.83 -36.70
C LYS A 161 -24.05 -2.79 -37.14
N LEU A 162 -23.82 -4.10 -37.08
CA LEU A 162 -24.86 -5.09 -37.39
C LEU A 162 -25.99 -5.05 -36.36
N VAL A 163 -25.67 -4.95 -35.07
CA VAL A 163 -26.65 -4.82 -33.99
C VAL A 163 -27.47 -3.54 -34.14
N GLU A 164 -26.84 -2.40 -34.45
CA GLU A 164 -27.54 -1.14 -34.72
C GLU A 164 -28.48 -1.26 -35.92
N SER A 165 -28.03 -1.88 -37.02
CA SER A 165 -28.86 -2.07 -38.22
C SER A 165 -30.08 -2.97 -37.95
N LEU A 166 -29.93 -3.99 -37.10
CA LEU A 166 -31.02 -4.87 -36.66
C LEU A 166 -31.98 -4.14 -35.70
N ALA A 167 -31.47 -3.29 -34.81
CA ALA A 167 -32.28 -2.45 -33.93
C ALA A 167 -33.10 -1.43 -34.73
N VAL A 168 -32.52 -0.81 -35.76
CA VAL A 168 -33.24 0.09 -36.69
C VAL A 168 -34.31 -0.68 -37.47
N ARG A 169 -33.99 -1.88 -38.01
CA ARG A 169 -34.99 -2.72 -38.68
C ARG A 169 -36.14 -3.12 -37.76
N LYS A 170 -35.87 -3.46 -36.49
CA LYS A 170 -36.90 -3.76 -35.49
C LYS A 170 -37.79 -2.56 -35.17
N LYS A 171 -37.22 -1.35 -35.08
CA LYS A 171 -38.00 -0.11 -34.88
C LYS A 171 -38.89 0.20 -36.09
N VAL A 172 -38.40 -0.03 -37.30
CA VAL A 172 -39.21 0.14 -38.52
C VAL A 172 -40.36 -0.88 -38.55
N THR A 173 -40.12 -2.17 -38.25
CA THR A 173 -41.19 -3.18 -38.24
C THR A 173 -42.20 -3.00 -37.11
N GLN A 174 -41.81 -2.50 -35.93
CA GLN A 174 -42.75 -2.14 -34.86
C GLN A 174 -43.59 -0.91 -35.20
N ASN A 175 -43.03 0.09 -35.88
CA ASN A 175 -43.78 1.28 -36.32
C ASN A 175 -44.90 0.99 -37.33
N TRP A 176 -44.83 -0.13 -38.07
CA TRP A 176 -45.93 -0.56 -38.96
C TRP A 176 -47.02 -1.37 -38.25
N GLN A 177 -46.80 -1.80 -37.00
CA GLN A 177 -47.79 -2.54 -36.21
C GLN A 177 -48.60 -1.66 -35.25
N GLU A 178 -48.16 -0.44 -34.98
CA GLU A 178 -48.91 0.56 -34.20
C GLU A 178 -49.60 1.58 -35.13
N PHE A 179 -50.53 1.11 -35.96
CA PHE A 179 -51.56 2.00 -36.49
C PHE A 179 -52.48 2.43 -35.33
N PRO A 180 -52.67 3.74 -35.07
CA PRO A 180 -53.62 4.17 -34.07
C PRO A 180 -55.03 3.81 -34.54
N ARG A 181 -55.64 2.80 -33.89
CA ARG A 181 -57.09 2.54 -33.99
C ARG A 181 -57.84 3.66 -33.27
N GLN A 182 -57.92 4.83 -33.89
CA GLN A 182 -58.91 5.88 -33.64
C GLN A 182 -58.53 7.13 -34.45
N LEU A 183 -59.00 7.18 -35.70
CA LEU A 183 -59.21 8.45 -36.40
C LEU A 183 -60.72 8.70 -36.43
N PRO A 184 -61.22 9.88 -36.00
CA PRO A 184 -62.62 10.25 -36.19
C PRO A 184 -62.86 10.44 -37.70
N TYR A 185 -63.87 9.76 -38.23
CA TYR A 185 -64.20 9.78 -39.66
C TYR A 185 -64.33 11.22 -40.19
N PRO A 186 -63.51 11.62 -41.19
CA PRO A 186 -63.61 12.92 -41.82
C PRO A 186 -64.65 12.83 -42.94
N GLY A 187 -65.93 12.85 -42.54
CA GLY A 187 -67.04 12.83 -43.49
C GLY A 187 -68.36 12.92 -42.76
N GLY A 188 -69.19 13.87 -43.14
CA GLY A 188 -70.54 14.01 -42.60
C GLY A 188 -71.34 12.72 -42.79
N CYS A 189 -72.29 12.46 -41.90
CA CYS A 189 -73.19 11.32 -42.01
C CYS A 189 -73.82 11.28 -43.41
N SER A 190 -73.67 10.16 -44.12
CA SER A 190 -74.13 10.01 -45.51
C SER A 190 -75.65 10.10 -45.69
N ASN A 191 -76.43 10.18 -44.61
CA ASN A 191 -77.89 10.35 -44.64
C ASN A 191 -78.36 11.78 -44.30
N CYS A 192 -77.61 12.55 -43.52
CA CYS A 192 -78.03 13.90 -43.10
C CYS A 192 -76.98 15.01 -43.31
N GLY A 193 -75.77 14.65 -43.76
CA GLY A 193 -74.67 15.57 -44.02
C GLY A 193 -74.01 16.18 -42.77
N ARG A 194 -74.49 15.90 -41.55
CA ARG A 194 -73.92 16.45 -40.32
C ARG A 194 -72.74 15.60 -39.82
N PHE A 195 -71.72 16.27 -39.31
CA PHE A 195 -70.51 15.64 -38.75
C PHE A 195 -70.77 15.08 -37.34
N GLY A 196 -69.98 14.08 -36.94
CA GLY A 196 -69.96 13.55 -35.57
C GLY A 196 -70.76 12.27 -35.31
N HIS A 197 -71.37 11.64 -36.32
CA HIS A 197 -71.99 10.31 -36.20
C HIS A 197 -72.01 9.57 -37.54
N ILE A 198 -72.13 8.24 -37.51
CA ILE A 198 -72.29 7.41 -38.71
C ILE A 198 -73.76 7.17 -39.07
N ARG A 199 -74.08 6.83 -40.33
CA ARG A 199 -75.46 6.65 -40.83
C ARG A 199 -76.36 5.78 -39.94
N ARG A 200 -75.80 4.73 -39.32
CA ARG A 200 -76.53 3.79 -38.45
C ARG A 200 -77.02 4.42 -37.14
N GLU A 201 -76.39 5.50 -36.72
CA GLU A 201 -76.68 6.27 -35.51
C GLU A 201 -77.47 7.55 -35.82
N CYS A 202 -77.82 7.77 -37.09
CA CYS A 202 -78.56 8.96 -37.50
C CYS A 202 -80.02 8.86 -37.04
N HIS A 203 -80.50 9.82 -36.25
CA HIS A 203 -81.88 9.88 -35.79
C HIS A 203 -82.93 9.90 -36.92
N ARG A 204 -82.55 10.38 -38.12
CA ARG A 204 -83.41 10.35 -39.32
C ARG A 204 -83.48 8.99 -40.03
N TYR A 205 -82.58 8.06 -39.71
CA TYR A 205 -82.54 6.73 -40.33
C TYR A 205 -83.40 5.70 -39.58
N ARG A 206 -83.82 5.99 -38.33
CA ARG A 206 -84.66 5.12 -37.49
C ARG A 206 -86.15 5.52 -37.47
N ARG A 207 -86.64 6.23 -38.49
CA ARG A 207 -88.08 6.44 -38.73
C ARG A 207 -88.47 5.80 -40.05
#